data_AF-A0A1F3SVM1-F1
#
_entry.id   AF-A0A1F3SVM1-F1
#
_cell.length_a   1.000
_cell.length_b   1.000
_cell.length_c   1.000
_cell.angle_alpha   90.00
_cell.angle_beta   90.00
_cell.angle_gamma   90.00
#
_symmetry.space_group_name_H-M   'P 1'
#
loop_
_entity.id
_entity.type
_entity.pdbx_description
1 polymer ?
#
loop_
_entity_poly.entity_id
_entity_poly.type
_entity_poly.pdbx_seq_one_letter_code
_entity_poly.pdbx_strand_id
1 'polypeptide(L)' 'MPKLPAIKPNDVIKALEKAGFVKVRSKGSHIQYKKGNLLVTIPFHNRDLNKSTLASILRQAQMTGEEHKNLL' A
#
# COMPACT_ATOMS: atom_id res chain seq x y z
N MET A 1 -12.84 17.19 0.65
CA MET A 1 -11.73 16.21 0.49
C MET A 1 -12.34 14.83 0.31
N PRO A 2 -12.10 14.11 -0.80
CA PRO A 2 -12.68 12.78 -1.00
C PRO A 2 -12.19 11.83 0.10
N LYS A 3 -13.13 11.22 0.81
CA LYS A 3 -12.87 10.31 1.94
C LYS A 3 -12.30 9.00 1.39
N LEU A 4 -11.02 8.73 1.61
CA LEU A 4 -10.45 7.40 1.38
C LEU A 4 -11.12 6.38 2.32
N PRO A 5 -11.60 5.24 1.81
CA PRO A 5 -12.21 4.20 2.65
C PRO A 5 -11.16 3.50 3.53
N ALA A 6 -11.60 2.91 4.64
CA ALA A 6 -10.78 1.97 5.39
C ALA A 6 -10.62 0.72 4.52
N ILE A 7 -9.37 0.30 4.28
CA ILE A 7 -9.04 -0.76 3.33
C ILE A 7 -8.20 -1.82 4.02
N LYS A 8 -8.47 -3.08 3.68
CA LYS A 8 -7.68 -4.20 4.20
C LYS A 8 -6.26 -4.15 3.64
N PRO A 9 -5.23 -4.47 4.43
CA PRO A 9 -3.84 -4.52 3.95
C PRO A 9 -3.65 -5.39 2.70
N ASN A 10 -4.46 -6.44 2.56
CA ASN A 10 -4.41 -7.36 1.43
C ASN A 10 -4.77 -6.70 0.08
N ASP A 11 -5.73 -5.78 0.07
CA ASP A 11 -6.13 -5.08 -1.15
C ASP A 11 -5.05 -4.07 -1.59
N VAL A 12 -4.42 -3.40 -0.62
CA VAL A 12 -3.26 -2.51 -0.88
C VAL A 12 -2.07 -3.29 -1.45
N ILE A 13 -1.81 -4.48 -0.90
CA ILE A 13 -0.76 -5.37 -1.41
C ILE A 13 -1.04 -5.74 -2.87
N LYS A 14 -2.25 -6.21 -3.18
CA LYS A 14 -2.63 -6.55 -4.56
C LYS A 14 -2.47 -5.37 -5.51
N ALA A 15 -2.88 -4.17 -5.09
CA ALA A 15 -2.74 -2.97 -5.90
C ALA A 15 -1.25 -2.65 -6.18
N LEU A 16 -0.40 -2.75 -5.15
CA LEU A 16 1.05 -2.55 -5.31
C LEU A 16 1.69 -3.61 -6.21
N GLU A 17 1.33 -4.89 -6.03
CA GLU A 17 1.81 -5.97 -6.88
C GLU A 17 1.41 -5.77 -8.35
N LYS A 18 0.15 -5.40 -8.63
CA LYS A 18 -0.31 -5.03 -9.98
C LYS A 18 0.44 -3.82 -10.54
N ALA A 19 0.79 -2.85 -9.69
CA ALA A 19 1.60 -1.70 -10.08
C ALA A 19 3.09 -2.04 -10.30
N GLY A 20 3.51 -3.30 -10.14
CA GLY A 20 4.86 -3.77 -10.37
C GLY A 20 5.79 -3.65 -9.16
N PHE A 21 5.24 -3.47 -7.97
CA PHE A 21 6.03 -3.61 -6.75
C PHE A 21 6.26 -5.07 -6.40
N VAL A 22 7.46 -5.39 -5.95
CA VAL A 22 7.83 -6.74 -5.50
C VAL A 22 8.11 -6.76 -4.01
N LYS A 23 7.69 -7.83 -3.33
CA LYS A 23 7.99 -8.04 -1.91
C LYS A 23 9.50 -8.29 -1.75
N VAL A 24 10.16 -7.45 -0.95
CA VAL A 24 11.62 -7.57 -0.71
C VAL A 24 11.97 -8.02 0.70
N ARG A 25 11.14 -7.69 1.69
CA ARG A 25 11.39 -8.06 3.08
C ARG A 25 10.09 -8.18 3.83
N SER A 26 10.05 -9.07 4.82
CA SER A 26 8.99 -9.09 5.82
C SER A 26 9.62 -9.32 7.18
N LYS A 27 9.21 -8.52 8.17
CA LYS A 27 9.64 -8.65 9.56
C LYS A 27 8.42 -8.49 10.46
N GLY A 28 7.96 -9.59 11.04
CA GLY A 28 6.72 -9.62 11.81
C GLY A 28 5.52 -9.15 10.98
N SER A 29 4.71 -8.26 11.54
CA SER A 29 3.54 -7.67 10.90
C SER A 29 3.87 -6.55 9.90
N HIS A 30 5.11 -6.39 9.44
CA HIS A 30 5.47 -5.39 8.44
C HIS A 30 6.06 -6.06 7.20
N ILE A 31 5.54 -5.68 6.05
CA ILE A 31 6.00 -6.17 4.74
C ILE A 31 6.51 -4.98 3.93
N GLN A 32 7.71 -5.11 3.39
CA GLN A 32 8.31 -4.13 2.51
C GLN A 32 8.20 -4.56 1.04
N TYR A 33 7.77 -3.61 0.22
CA TYR A 33 7.64 -3.71 -1.22
C TYR A 33 8.55 -2.70 -1.90
N LYS A 34 9.16 -3.08 -3.02
CA LYS A 34 10.10 -2.25 -3.78
C LYS A 34 9.71 -2.20 -5.26
N LYS A 35 9.86 -1.04 -5.89
CA LYS A 35 9.76 -0.84 -7.35
C LYS A 35 10.83 0.15 -7.79
N GLY A 36 11.88 -0.31 -8.46
CA GLY A 36 13.03 0.54 -8.78
C GLY A 36 13.65 1.16 -7.53
N ASN A 37 13.62 2.49 -7.42
CA ASN A 37 14.12 3.23 -6.25
C ASN A 37 13.05 3.50 -5.17
N LEU A 38 11.80 3.07 -5.39
CA LEU A 38 10.72 3.24 -4.43
C LEU A 38 10.69 2.07 -3.44
N LEU A 39 10.55 2.38 -2.15
CA LEU A 39 10.40 1.41 -1.07
C LEU A 39 9.21 1.80 -0.20
N VAL A 40 8.30 0.85 -0.01
CA VAL A 40 7.04 1.04 0.71
C VAL A 40 6.93 0.01 1.81
N THR A 41 6.54 0.43 3.02
CA THR A 41 6.32 -0.48 4.15
C THR A 41 4.85 -0.54 4.46
N ILE A 42 4.28 -1.74 4.38
CA ILE A 42 2.87 -2.02 4.63
C ILE A 42 2.75 -2.75 5.97
N PRO A 43 1.98 -2.22 6.94
CA PRO A 43 1.64 -2.97 8.13
C PRO A 43 0.58 -4.01 7.77
N PHE A 44 0.94 -5.28 7.89
CA PHE A 44 0.11 -6.45 7.66
C PHE A 44 -0.38 -7.02 9.00
N HIS A 45 -1.56 -6.58 9.40
CA HIS A 45 -2.28 -7.06 10.57
C HIS A 45 -3.76 -7.26 10.23
N ASN A 46 -4.52 -7.94 11.07
CA ASN A 46 -5.90 -8.36 10.76
C ASN A 46 -6.93 -7.22 10.89
N ARG A 47 -6.51 -5.96 10.89
CA ARG A 47 -7.39 -4.77 10.97
C ARG A 47 -7.19 -3.90 9.74
N ASP A 48 -8.19 -3.07 9.47
CA ASP A 48 -8.14 -2.13 8.37
C ASP A 48 -7.05 -1.07 8.57
N LEU A 49 -6.42 -0.68 7.47
CA LEU A 49 -5.49 0.44 7.46
C LEU A 49 -6.27 1.73 7.63
N ASN A 50 -5.85 2.52 8.62
CA ASN A 50 -6.38 3.87 8.76
C ASN A 50 -5.97 4.74 7.55
N LYS A 51 -6.71 5.83 7.34
CA LYS A 51 -6.53 6.71 6.18
C LYS A 51 -5.14 7.32 6.11
N SER A 52 -4.55 7.66 7.25
CA SER A 52 -3.21 8.25 7.33
C SER A 52 -2.14 7.27 6.90
N THR A 53 -2.27 6.00 7.29
CA THR A 53 -1.38 4.92 6.87
C THR A 53 -1.51 4.67 5.37
N LEU A 54 -2.74 4.58 4.85
CA LEU A 54 -2.95 4.41 3.41
C LEU A 54 -2.36 5.59 2.61
N ALA A 55 -2.62 6.84 3.03
CA ALA A 55 -2.07 8.02 2.37
C ALA A 55 -0.53 8.05 2.41
N SER A 56 0.08 7.63 3.52
CA SER A 56 1.53 7.51 3.63
C SER A 56 2.10 6.47 2.67
N ILE A 57 1.46 5.29 2.57
CA ILE A 57 1.83 4.21 1.65
C ILE A 57 1.75 4.70 0.20
N LEU A 58 0.64 5.34 -0.20
CA LEU A 58 0.48 5.87 -1.56
C LEU A 58 1.52 6.95 -1.89
N ARG A 59 1.83 7.82 -0.93
CA ARG A 59 2.88 8.84 -1.08
C ARG A 59 4.26 8.21 -1.27
N GLN A 60 4.60 7.17 -0.50
CA GLN A 60 5.85 6.42 -0.65
C GLN A 60 5.91 5.67 -1.98
N ALA A 61 4.77 5.15 -2.44
CA ALA A 61 4.65 4.46 -3.71
C ALA A 61 4.64 5.40 -4.92
N GLN A 62 4.63 6.73 -4.70
CA GLN A 62 4.38 7.74 -5.73
C GLN A 62 3.14 7.41 -6.59
N MET A 63 2.10 6.84 -5.97
CA MET A 63 0.84 6.50 -6.62
C MET A 63 -0.20 7.57 -6.30
N THR A 64 -0.95 8.00 -7.31
CA THR A 64 -2.11 8.88 -7.08
C THR A 64 -3.27 8.09 -6.49
N GLY A 65 -4.19 8.76 -5.80
CA GLY A 65 -5.40 8.13 -5.29
C GLY A 65 -6.28 7.52 -6.39
N GLU A 66 -6.12 7.98 -7.63
CA GLU A 66 -6.82 7.48 -8.82
C GLU A 66 -6.21 6.16 -9.33
N GLU A 67 -4.87 6.07 -9.40
CA GLU A 67 -4.16 4.82 -9.71
C GLU A 67 -4.55 3.71 -8.73
N HIS A 68 -4.66 4.04 -7.44
CA HIS A 68 -5.11 3.07 -6.44
C HIS A 68 -6.57 2.64 -6.64
N LYS A 69 -7.46 3.55 -7.05
CA LYS A 69 -8.87 3.25 -7.32
C LYS A 69 -9.06 2.31 -8.51
N ASN A 70 -8.19 2.39 -9.52
CA ASN A 70 -8.20 1.52 -10.69
C ASN A 70 -7.62 0.13 -10.43
N LEU A 71 -6.95 -0.08 -9.29
CA LEU A 71 -6.25 -1.31 -8.95
C LEU A 71 -6.96 -2.17 -7.88
N LEU A 72 -7.95 -1.57 -7.18
CA LEU A 72 -8.88 -2.25 -6.28
C LEU A 72 -9.90 -3.09 -7.04
#